data_AF-A0A3R8S5Q3-F1
#
_entry.id   AF-A0A3R8S5Q3-F1
#
_cell.length_a   1.000
_cell.length_b   1.000
_cell.length_c   1.000
_cell.angle_alpha   90.00
_cell.angle_beta   90.00
_cell.angle_gamma   90.00
#
_symmetry.space_group_name_H-M   'P 1'
#
loop_
_entity.id
_entity.type
_entity.pdbx_description
1 polymer ?
#
loop_
_entity_poly.entity_id
_entity_poly.type
_entity_poly.pdbx_seq_one_letter_code
_entity_poly.pdbx_strand_id
1 'polypeptide(L)'
;MITQFELKLNPITIQLPESHIIISKEDYDHLTKEATQGRYMTLNEVLELLSVSRPWFLENVLYKPTIRKQIDIDLNKEGFVKYPQNQGGRYYFLASKTRDFFEQNFLEIFK
;
A
#
# COMPACT_ATOMS: atom_id res chain seq x y z
N MET A 1 -31.47 -12.01 44.63
CA MET A 1 -32.51 -11.83 43.58
C MET A 1 -31.85 -11.12 42.42
N ILE A 2 -31.95 -11.67 41.20
CA ILE A 2 -31.41 -11.04 39.99
C ILE A 2 -32.60 -10.46 39.23
N THR A 3 -32.68 -9.13 39.21
CA THR A 3 -33.74 -8.41 38.50
C THR A 3 -33.31 -8.28 37.04
N GLN A 4 -33.91 -9.07 36.16
CA GLN A 4 -33.72 -8.92 34.73
C GLN A 4 -34.61 -7.79 34.21
N PHE A 5 -34.02 -6.84 33.49
CA PHE A 5 -34.73 -5.77 32.80
C PHE A 5 -34.66 -6.03 31.30
N GLU A 6 -35.82 -6.11 30.65
CA GLU A 6 -35.93 -6.23 29.20
C GLU A 6 -36.30 -4.86 28.63
N LEU A 7 -35.34 -4.18 28.00
CA LEU A 7 -35.58 -2.88 27.34
C LEU A 7 -35.98 -3.12 25.88
N LYS A 8 -37.20 -2.77 25.52
CA LYS A 8 -37.63 -2.71 24.12
C LYS A 8 -37.33 -1.32 23.57
N LEU A 9 -36.21 -1.22 22.85
CA LEU A 9 -35.88 0.00 22.11
C LEU A 9 -36.81 0.12 20.90
N ASN A 10 -37.33 1.32 20.66
CA ASN A 10 -38.01 1.63 19.40
C ASN A 10 -37.01 1.50 18.23
N PRO A 11 -37.47 1.17 17.01
CA PRO A 11 -36.61 1.13 15.84
C PRO A 11 -35.89 2.46 15.66
N ILE A 12 -34.56 2.43 15.64
CA ILE A 12 -33.74 3.61 15.35
C ILE A 12 -33.47 3.62 13.85
N THR A 13 -33.98 4.63 13.16
CA THR A 13 -33.70 4.84 11.74
C THR A 13 -32.43 5.65 11.58
N ILE A 14 -31.41 5.06 10.97
CA ILE A 14 -30.18 5.76 10.59
C ILE A 14 -30.35 6.21 9.13
N GLN A 15 -30.32 7.52 8.91
CA GLN A 15 -30.35 8.09 7.56
C GLN A 15 -28.93 8.08 6.98
N LEU A 16 -28.75 7.40 5.86
CA LEU A 16 -27.50 7.43 5.12
C LEU A 16 -27.48 8.66 4.20
N PRO A 17 -26.42 9.49 4.22
CA PRO A 17 -26.30 10.60 3.26
C PRO A 17 -26.31 10.08 1.82
N GLU A 18 -26.82 10.87 0.88
CA GLU A 18 -26.86 10.50 -0.55
C GLU A 18 -25.48 10.17 -1.14
N SER A 19 -24.42 10.70 -0.54
CA SER A 19 -23.02 10.45 -0.94
C SER A 19 -22.42 9.16 -0.39
N HIS A 20 -23.13 8.43 0.47
CA HIS A 20 -22.61 7.26 1.17
C HIS A 20 -23.36 5.99 0.76
N ILE A 21 -22.64 4.86 0.77
CA ILE A 21 -23.20 3.53 0.57
C ILE A 21 -22.76 2.62 1.72
N ILE A 22 -23.59 1.63 2.06
CA ILE A 22 -23.21 0.56 2.98
C ILE A 22 -22.68 -0.60 2.14
N ILE A 23 -21.47 -1.05 2.47
CA ILE A 23 -20.83 -2.22 1.86
C ILE A 23 -20.34 -3.14 2.96
N SER A 24 -20.15 -4.42 2.62
CA SER A 24 -19.51 -5.36 3.55
C SER A 24 -18.04 -4.96 3.76
N LYS A 25 -17.48 -5.39 4.90
CA LYS A 25 -16.05 -5.20 5.15
C LYS A 25 -15.20 -5.91 4.10
N GLU A 26 -15.61 -7.12 3.68
CA GLU A 26 -14.91 -7.88 2.65
C GLU A 26 -14.87 -7.14 1.31
N ASP A 27 -16.00 -6.55 0.88
CA ASP A 27 -16.08 -5.77 -0.36
C ASP A 27 -15.24 -4.49 -0.28
N TYR A 28 -15.21 -3.82 0.88
CA TYR A 28 -14.37 -2.65 1.09
C TYR A 28 -12.88 -2.99 0.94
N ASP A 29 -12.44 -4.07 1.59
CA ASP A 29 -11.06 -4.52 1.53
C ASP A 29 -10.69 -4.96 0.09
N HIS A 30 -11.63 -5.58 -0.62
CA HIS A 30 -11.47 -5.95 -2.04
C HIS A 30 -11.32 -4.72 -2.93
N LEU A 31 -12.23 -3.75 -2.85
CA LEU A 31 -12.19 -2.51 -3.63
C LEU A 31 -10.91 -1.73 -3.39
N THR A 32 -10.45 -1.70 -2.14
CA THR A 32 -9.19 -1.04 -1.76
C THR A 32 -7.99 -1.76 -2.38
N LYS A 33 -7.98 -3.10 -2.40
CA LYS A 33 -6.94 -3.90 -3.08
C LYS A 33 -6.99 -3.71 -4.59
N GLU A 34 -8.16 -3.82 -5.22
CA GLU A 34 -8.34 -3.62 -6.67
C GLU A 34 -7.89 -2.25 -7.13
N ALA A 35 -8.13 -1.20 -6.33
CA ALA A 35 -7.65 0.15 -6.62
C ALA A 35 -6.12 0.24 -6.79
N THR A 36 -5.36 -0.77 -6.33
CA THR A 36 -3.90 -0.86 -6.46
C THR A 36 -3.42 -1.95 -7.43
N GLN A 37 -4.25 -2.94 -7.76
CA GLN A 37 -3.85 -4.04 -8.65
C GLN A 37 -3.65 -3.55 -10.09
N GLY A 38 -2.59 -4.05 -10.74
CA GLY A 38 -2.24 -3.67 -12.12
C GLY A 38 -1.74 -2.22 -12.29
N ARG A 39 -1.71 -1.41 -11.22
CA ARG A 39 -1.20 -0.05 -11.27
C ARG A 39 0.30 0.00 -11.01
N TYR A 40 0.96 0.93 -11.68
CA TYR A 40 2.36 1.25 -11.45
C TYR A 40 2.49 2.61 -10.79
N MET A 41 3.37 2.70 -9.80
CA MET A 41 3.78 3.96 -9.18
C MET A 41 5.07 4.44 -9.84
N THR A 42 5.18 5.75 -9.95
CA THR A 42 6.39 6.48 -10.30
C THR A 42 7.29 6.60 -9.08
N LEU A 43 8.55 7.00 -9.30
CA LEU A 43 9.46 7.29 -8.19
C LEU A 43 8.89 8.33 -7.22
N ASN A 44 8.28 9.41 -7.72
CA ASN A 44 7.76 10.49 -6.87
C ASN A 44 6.59 10.01 -6.00
N GLU A 45 5.67 9.21 -6.55
CA GLU A 45 4.57 8.65 -5.75
C GLU A 45 5.08 7.72 -4.63
N VAL A 46 6.18 7.00 -4.85
CA VAL A 46 6.82 6.19 -3.80
C VAL A 46 7.51 7.06 -2.75
N LEU A 47 8.17 8.16 -3.16
CA LEU A 47 8.77 9.11 -2.22
C LEU A 47 7.71 9.77 -1.33
N GLU A 48 6.58 10.16 -1.91
CA GLU A 48 5.42 10.70 -1.19
C GLU A 48 4.83 9.66 -0.25
N LEU A 49 4.61 8.43 -0.72
CA LEU A 49 4.09 7.32 0.08
C LEU A 49 4.93 7.08 1.35
N LEU A 50 6.26 7.10 1.19
CA LEU A 50 7.20 6.80 2.29
C LEU A 50 7.60 8.04 3.08
N SER A 51 7.22 9.24 2.63
CA SER A 51 7.62 10.52 3.22
C SER A 51 9.15 10.68 3.36
N VAL A 52 9.90 10.28 2.32
CA VAL A 52 11.38 10.34 2.31
C VAL A 52 11.92 11.17 1.14
N SER A 53 13.16 11.65 1.29
CA SER A 53 13.83 12.38 0.21
C SER A 53 14.33 11.46 -0.89
N ARG A 54 14.42 11.99 -2.12
CA ARG A 54 14.98 11.25 -3.27
C ARG A 54 16.40 10.73 -3.04
N PRO A 55 17.36 11.52 -2.52
CA PRO A 55 18.71 11.02 -2.25
C PRO A 55 18.71 9.85 -1.27
N TRP A 56 17.95 9.97 -0.17
CA TRP A 56 17.87 8.91 0.84
C TRP A 56 17.32 7.61 0.26
N PHE A 57 16.22 7.69 -0.52
CA PHE A 57 15.60 6.51 -1.10
C PHE A 57 16.49 5.82 -2.14
N LEU A 58 17.22 6.60 -2.95
CA LEU A 58 18.17 6.05 -3.90
C LEU A 58 19.27 5.27 -3.18
N GLU A 59 19.89 5.88 -2.16
CA GLU A 59 21.03 5.29 -1.44
C GLU A 59 20.63 4.10 -0.56
N ASN A 60 19.56 4.24 0.23
CA ASN A 60 19.20 3.28 1.26
C ASN A 60 18.27 2.17 0.77
N VAL A 61 17.65 2.32 -0.40
CA VAL A 61 16.71 1.35 -0.95
C VAL A 61 17.11 0.91 -2.35
N LEU A 62 17.08 1.81 -3.33
CA LEU A 62 17.22 1.40 -4.73
C LEU A 62 18.63 0.95 -5.09
N TYR A 63 19.66 1.52 -4.47
CA TYR A 63 21.06 1.18 -4.71
C TYR A 63 21.65 0.29 -3.63
N LYS A 64 20.97 0.09 -2.49
CA LYS A 64 21.38 -0.85 -1.45
C LYS A 64 21.31 -2.29 -2.02
N PRO A 65 22.45 -2.98 -2.21
CA PRO A 65 22.47 -4.23 -2.98
C PRO A 65 21.59 -5.34 -2.37
N THR A 66 21.43 -5.38 -1.05
CA THR A 66 20.60 -6.37 -0.35
C THR A 66 19.12 -6.21 -0.67
N ILE A 67 18.64 -4.97 -0.78
CA ILE A 67 17.25 -4.67 -1.14
C ILE A 67 17.06 -4.78 -2.66
N ARG A 68 17.99 -4.23 -3.46
CA ARG A 68 17.88 -4.26 -4.92
C ARG A 68 17.71 -5.67 -5.46
N LYS A 69 18.47 -6.65 -4.94
CA LYS A 69 18.35 -8.06 -5.34
C LYS A 69 16.95 -8.65 -5.10
N GLN A 70 16.18 -8.09 -4.18
CA GLN A 70 14.83 -8.55 -3.88
C GLN A 70 13.80 -7.89 -4.79
N ILE A 71 13.96 -6.59 -5.07
CA ILE A 71 12.92 -5.77 -5.70
C ILE A 71 13.09 -5.58 -7.21
N ASP A 72 14.31 -5.69 -7.75
CA ASP A 72 14.62 -5.46 -9.17
C ASP A 72 14.18 -6.65 -10.03
N ILE A 73 13.27 -6.42 -10.99
CA ILE A 73 12.74 -7.48 -11.87
C ILE A 73 13.79 -8.12 -12.78
N ASP A 74 14.87 -7.39 -13.08
CA ASP A 74 15.96 -7.90 -13.92
C ASP A 74 16.89 -8.84 -13.11
N LEU A 75 16.80 -8.81 -11.76
CA LEU A 75 17.59 -9.64 -10.86
C LEU A 75 16.76 -10.73 -10.16
N ASN A 76 15.47 -10.48 -9.95
CA ASN A 76 14.54 -11.38 -9.27
C ASN A 76 13.22 -11.46 -10.02
N LYS A 77 12.80 -12.67 -10.42
CA LYS A 77 11.50 -12.91 -11.08
C LYS A 77 10.30 -12.52 -10.22
N GLU A 78 10.47 -12.52 -8.90
CA GLU A 78 9.44 -12.08 -7.95
C GLU A 78 9.55 -10.58 -7.61
N GLY A 79 10.56 -9.90 -8.15
CA GLY A 79 10.75 -8.47 -8.05
C GLY A 79 9.53 -7.69 -8.56
N PHE A 80 9.51 -6.40 -8.25
CA PHE A 80 8.37 -5.54 -8.52
C PHE A 80 8.77 -4.13 -8.95
N VAL A 81 10.07 -3.88 -9.15
CA VAL A 81 10.62 -2.61 -9.59
C VAL A 81 11.36 -2.80 -10.90
N LYS A 82 10.95 -2.05 -11.92
CA LYS A 82 11.70 -1.91 -13.16
C LYS A 82 12.61 -0.69 -13.06
N TYR A 83 13.91 -0.92 -13.17
CA TYR A 83 14.91 0.13 -13.20
C TYR A 83 15.00 0.78 -14.60
N PRO A 84 15.39 2.07 -14.67
CA PRO A 84 15.63 2.72 -15.94
C PRO A 84 16.84 2.11 -16.65
N GLN A 85 16.71 1.79 -17.94
CA GLN A 85 17.81 1.21 -18.73
C GLN A 85 18.75 2.27 -19.32
N ASN A 86 18.28 3.51 -19.48
CA ASN A 86 19.03 4.61 -20.07
C ASN A 86 18.99 5.86 -19.17
N GLN A 87 19.93 6.78 -19.35
CA GLN A 87 19.85 8.11 -18.73
C GLN A 87 18.53 8.80 -19.11
N GLY A 88 17.78 9.26 -18.12
CA GLY A 88 16.44 9.85 -18.30
C GLY A 88 15.28 8.84 -18.30
N GLY A 89 15.56 7.53 -18.20
CA GLY A 89 14.53 6.51 -18.02
C GLY A 89 13.75 6.65 -16.70
N ARG A 90 12.56 6.04 -16.64
CA ARG A 90 11.68 6.07 -15.46
C ARG A 90 11.73 4.75 -14.70
N TYR A 91 11.54 4.84 -13.39
CA TYR A 91 11.24 3.69 -12.55
C TYR A 91 9.76 3.35 -12.65
N TYR A 92 9.45 2.05 -12.63
CA TYR A 92 8.08 1.56 -12.46
C TYR A 92 8.02 0.62 -11.28
N PHE A 93 7.12 0.91 -10.35
CA PHE A 93 6.92 0.14 -9.12
C PHE A 93 5.53 -0.50 -9.19
N LEU A 94 5.42 -1.83 -9.12
CA LEU A 94 4.10 -2.45 -9.01
C LEU A 94 3.47 -2.06 -7.68
N ALA A 95 2.35 -1.35 -7.74
CA ALA A 95 1.79 -0.60 -6.63
C ALA A 95 1.41 -1.47 -5.42
N SER A 96 0.88 -2.68 -5.67
CA SER A 96 0.51 -3.63 -4.62
C SER A 96 1.75 -4.13 -3.86
N LYS A 97 2.69 -4.77 -4.57
CA LYS A 97 3.92 -5.30 -3.96
C LYS A 97 4.79 -4.22 -3.30
N THR A 98 4.77 -3.00 -3.84
CA THR A 98 5.50 -1.87 -3.25
C THR A 98 4.99 -1.55 -1.85
N ARG A 99 3.67 -1.42 -1.68
CA ARG A 99 3.07 -1.16 -0.36
C ARG A 99 3.39 -2.28 0.62
N ASP A 100 3.16 -3.54 0.20
CA ASP A 100 3.39 -4.71 1.04
C ASP A 100 4.85 -4.81 1.49
N PHE A 101 5.80 -4.59 0.57
CA PHE A 101 7.23 -4.69 0.86
C PHE A 101 7.70 -3.65 1.89
N PHE A 102 7.32 -2.38 1.71
CA PHE A 102 7.75 -1.32 2.64
C PHE A 102 7.10 -1.44 4.02
N GLU A 103 5.85 -1.91 4.08
CA GLU A 103 5.16 -2.19 5.34
C GLU A 103 5.88 -3.31 6.13
N GLN A 104 6.18 -4.43 5.47
CA GLN A 104 6.77 -5.61 6.12
C GLN A 104 8.26 -5.42 6.49
N ASN A 105 8.99 -4.62 5.72
CA ASN A 105 10.44 -4.46 5.88
C ASN A 105 10.85 -3.13 6.53
N PHE A 106 9.90 -2.42 7.16
CA PHE A 106 10.15 -1.12 7.78
C PHE A 106 11.41 -1.11 8.67
N LEU A 107 11.55 -2.12 9.55
CA LEU A 107 12.69 -2.20 10.47
C LEU A 107 14.03 -2.36 9.73
N GLU A 108 14.10 -3.17 8.68
CA GLU A 108 15.33 -3.43 7.91
C GLU A 108 15.74 -2.21 7.06
N ILE A 109 14.74 -1.45 6.60
CA ILE A 109 14.97 -0.30 5.74
C ILE A 109 15.53 0.89 6.55
N PHE A 110 15.14 1.02 7.82
CA PHE A 110 15.52 2.13 8.69
C PHE A 110 16.61 1.82 9.72
N LYS A 111 17.14 0.59 9.75
CA LYS A 111 18.30 0.19 10.57
C LYS A 111 19.54 -0.08 9.72
#